data_AF-A0A1I3WM72-F1
#
_entry.id   AF-A0A1I3WM72-F1
#
_cell.length_a   1.000
_cell.length_b   1.000
_cell.length_c   1.000
_cell.angle_alpha   90.00
_cell.angle_beta   90.00
_cell.angle_gamma   90.00
#
_symmetry.space_group_name_H-M   'P 1'
#
loop_
_entity.id
_entity.type
_entity.pdbx_description
1 polymer ?
#
loop_
_entity_poly.entity_id
_entity_poly.type
_entity_poly.pdbx_seq_one_letter_code
_entity_poly.pdbx_strand_id
1 'polypeptide(L)'
;MATRDTEQLQMAVLEIATCIAQALHETDASATQRMNFAAGMAYNRLKSRGDDAAAEMLYQFGRALLNHDLFPEPGSKPEDEQ
;
A
#
# COMPACT_ATOMS: atom_id res chain seq x y z
N MET A 1 21.61 16.92 0.04
CA MET A 1 21.10 16.83 1.43
C MET A 1 19.58 16.75 1.49
N ALA A 2 18.81 17.47 0.65
CA ALA A 2 17.34 17.45 0.65
C ALA A 2 16.66 16.12 0.25
N THR A 3 17.36 15.21 -0.43
CA THR A 3 16.81 13.93 -0.92
C THR A 3 16.52 12.94 0.21
N ARG A 4 17.37 12.90 1.24
CA ARG A 4 17.27 11.89 2.31
C ARG A 4 16.06 12.12 3.23
N ASP A 5 15.75 13.38 3.54
CA ASP A 5 14.57 13.73 4.35
C ASP A 5 13.26 13.45 3.60
N THR A 6 13.28 13.65 2.28
CA THR A 6 12.13 13.38 1.42
C THR A 6 11.89 11.88 1.30
N GLU A 7 12.93 11.07 1.08
CA GLU A 7 12.85 9.61 1.06
C GLU A 7 12.35 9.06 2.42
N GLN A 8 12.85 9.59 3.53
CA GLN A 8 12.37 9.22 4.88
C GLN A 8 10.89 9.55 5.08
N LEU A 9 10.46 10.73 4.63
CA LEU A 9 9.05 11.10 4.70
C LEU A 9 8.17 10.18 3.83
N GLN A 10 8.61 9.83 2.62
CA GLN A 10 7.88 8.92 1.73
C GLN A 10 7.73 7.53 2.36
N MET A 11 8.81 6.99 2.95
CA MET A 11 8.76 5.73 3.69
C MET A 11 7.80 5.81 4.88
N ALA A 12 7.86 6.89 5.67
CA ALA A 12 6.96 7.07 6.80
C ALA A 12 5.48 7.15 6.37
N VAL A 13 5.19 7.83 5.26
CA VAL A 13 3.82 7.91 4.69
C VAL A 13 3.34 6.55 4.20
N LEU A 14 4.19 5.78 3.52
CA LEU A 14 3.88 4.42 3.08
C LEU A 14 3.61 3.48 4.26
N GLU A 15 4.39 3.59 5.32
CA GLU A 15 4.22 2.80 6.54
C GLU A 15 2.87 3.13 7.21
N ILE A 16 2.56 4.42 7.39
CA ILE A 16 1.28 4.87 7.94
C ILE A 16 0.11 4.37 7.10
N ALA A 17 0.20 4.49 5.77
CA ALA A 17 -0.85 4.02 4.87
C ALA A 17 -1.04 2.49 4.97
N THR A 18 0.04 1.74 5.14
CA THR A 18 0.02 0.28 5.32
C THR A 18 -0.65 -0.09 6.65
N CYS A 19 -0.29 0.56 7.77
CA CYS A 19 -0.94 0.33 9.06
C CYS A 19 -2.45 0.60 9.01
N ILE A 20 -2.87 1.68 8.33
CA ILE A 20 -4.30 1.99 8.15
C ILE A 20 -4.98 0.90 7.32
N ALA A 21 -4.35 0.44 6.24
CA ALA A 21 -4.88 -0.63 5.42
C ALA A 21 -5.05 -1.93 6.22
N GLN A 22 -4.12 -2.25 7.11
CA GLN A 22 -4.19 -3.46 7.95
C GLN A 22 -5.37 -3.38 8.92
N ALA A 23 -5.54 -2.27 9.61
CA ALA A 23 -6.69 -2.06 10.50
C ALA A 23 -8.04 -2.17 9.77
N LEU A 24 -8.10 -1.69 8.52
CA LEU A 24 -9.29 -1.83 7.67
C LEU A 24 -9.50 -3.29 7.22
N HIS A 25 -8.43 -3.98 6.85
CA HIS A 25 -8.46 -5.39 6.43
C HIS A 25 -8.97 -6.32 7.54
N GLU A 26 -8.55 -6.09 8.78
CA GLU A 26 -9.04 -6.82 9.96
C GLU A 26 -10.55 -6.72 10.13
N THR A 27 -11.14 -5.58 9.76
CA THR A 27 -12.59 -5.36 9.83
C THR A 27 -13.31 -5.85 8.58
N ASP A 28 -12.67 -5.72 7.40
CA ASP A 28 -13.19 -6.12 6.11
C ASP A 28 -12.04 -6.56 5.19
N ALA A 29 -11.91 -7.88 5.01
CA ALA A 29 -10.83 -8.47 4.21
C ALA A 29 -10.85 -8.04 2.72
N SER A 30 -11.97 -7.50 2.23
CA SER A 30 -12.05 -6.96 0.86
C SER A 30 -11.62 -5.51 0.74
N ALA A 31 -11.33 -4.83 1.87
CA ALA A 31 -10.89 -3.44 1.88
C ALA A 31 -9.60 -3.25 1.09
N THR A 32 -8.63 -4.15 1.22
CA THR A 32 -7.34 -4.12 0.53
C THR A 32 -7.49 -4.19 -0.99
N GLN A 33 -8.39 -5.01 -1.50
CA GLN A 33 -8.72 -5.10 -2.93
C GLN A 33 -9.29 -3.77 -3.46
N ARG A 34 -10.23 -3.16 -2.74
CA ARG A 34 -10.80 -1.86 -3.11
C ARG A 34 -9.75 -0.75 -3.05
N MET A 35 -8.89 -0.78 -2.04
CA MET A 35 -7.79 0.17 -1.88
C MET A 35 -6.75 0.02 -2.99
N ASN A 36 -6.43 -1.21 -3.41
CA ASN A 36 -5.50 -1.48 -4.51
C ASN A 36 -6.05 -0.92 -5.83
N PHE A 37 -7.33 -1.14 -6.12
CA PHE A 37 -7.99 -0.56 -7.29
C PHE A 37 -7.96 0.99 -7.26
N ALA A 38 -8.29 1.59 -6.11
CA ALA A 38 -8.23 3.03 -5.94
C ALA A 38 -6.80 3.60 -6.11
N ALA A 39 -5.79 2.88 -5.60
CA ALA A 39 -4.38 3.23 -5.78
C ALA A 39 -3.97 3.21 -7.26
N GLY A 40 -4.42 2.20 -8.03
CA GLY A 40 -4.20 2.13 -9.47
C GLY A 40 -4.85 3.29 -10.25
N MET A 41 -6.07 3.69 -9.88
CA MET A 41 -6.71 4.87 -10.48
C MET A 41 -5.96 6.16 -10.14
N ALA A 42 -5.52 6.32 -8.88
CA ALA A 42 -4.74 7.48 -8.45
C ALA A 42 -3.37 7.54 -9.14
N TYR A 43 -2.70 6.39 -9.30
CA TYR A 43 -1.46 6.23 -10.06
C TYR A 43 -1.61 6.77 -11.48
N ASN A 44 -2.61 6.28 -12.23
CA ASN A 44 -2.84 6.70 -13.61
C ASN A 44 -3.12 8.21 -13.71
N ARG A 45 -3.87 8.76 -12.76
CA ARG A 45 -4.17 10.21 -12.69
C ARG A 45 -2.93 11.06 -12.41
N LEU A 46 -2.03 10.60 -11.55
CA LEU A 46 -0.78 11.31 -11.25
C LEU A 46 0.20 11.20 -12.42
N LYS A 47 0.31 10.01 -13.02
CA LYS A 47 1.15 9.77 -14.19
C LYS A 47 0.74 10.64 -15.39
N SER A 48 -0.57 10.82 -15.61
CA SER A 48 -1.06 11.69 -16.69
C SER A 48 -0.78 13.18 -16.48
N ARG A 49 -0.47 13.60 -15.25
CA ARG A 49 -0.08 14.97 -14.88
C ARG A 49 1.44 15.19 -14.87
N GLY A 50 2.23 14.13 -15.04
CA GLY A 50 3.69 14.17 -14.91
C GLY A 50 4.20 14.11 -13.47
N ASP A 51 3.33 13.79 -12.50
CA ASP A 51 3.68 13.69 -11.08
C ASP A 51 4.32 12.34 -10.75
N ASP A 52 5.45 12.04 -11.38
CA ASP A 52 6.06 10.70 -11.40
C ASP A 52 6.43 10.16 -10.01
N ALA A 53 6.99 11.00 -9.13
CA ALA A 53 7.34 10.60 -7.77
C ALA A 53 6.10 10.25 -6.92
N ALA A 54 5.01 10.99 -7.11
CA ALA A 54 3.76 10.71 -6.42
C ALA A 54 3.10 9.43 -6.98
N ALA A 55 3.12 9.26 -8.31
CA ALA A 55 2.64 8.05 -8.94
C ALA A 55 3.41 6.82 -8.41
N GLU A 56 4.74 6.89 -8.34
CA GLU A 56 5.56 5.78 -7.81
C GLU A 56 5.19 5.40 -6.38
N MET A 57 4.91 6.37 -5.48
CA MET A 57 4.42 6.05 -4.13
C MET A 57 3.09 5.29 -4.16
N LEU A 58 2.15 5.68 -5.02
CA LEU A 58 0.86 4.98 -5.15
C LEU A 58 1.03 3.58 -5.72
N TYR A 59 1.99 3.39 -6.63
CA TYR A 59 2.34 2.08 -7.15
C TYR A 59 2.90 1.16 -6.06
N GLN A 60 3.84 1.67 -5.25
CA GLN A 60 4.43 0.93 -4.12
C GLN A 60 3.37 0.57 -3.08
N PHE A 61 2.48 1.49 -2.75
CA PHE A 61 1.36 1.21 -1.86
C PHE A 61 0.44 0.13 -2.42
N GLY A 62 0.06 0.24 -3.70
CA GLY A 62 -0.74 -0.79 -4.37
C GLY A 62 -0.09 -2.17 -4.32
N ARG A 63 1.22 -2.25 -4.56
CA ARG A 63 2.01 -3.48 -4.44
C ARG A 63 2.00 -4.05 -3.02
N ALA A 64 2.11 -3.21 -1.99
CA ALA A 64 2.07 -3.65 -0.59
C ALA A 64 0.73 -4.31 -0.24
N LEU A 65 -0.39 -3.79 -0.78
CA LEU A 65 -1.74 -4.34 -0.57
C LEU A 65 -1.94 -5.75 -1.14
N LEU A 66 -1.03 -6.23 -1.98
CA LEU A 66 -1.05 -7.60 -2.52
C LEU A 66 -0.15 -8.56 -1.73
N ASN A 67 0.50 -8.09 -0.66
CA ASN A 67 1.34 -8.92 0.17
C ASN A 67 0.48 -9.72 1.16
N HIS A 68 0.43 -11.04 0.98
CA HIS A 68 -0.34 -11.95 1.83
C HIS A 68 0.18 -12.04 3.28
N ASP A 69 1.46 -11.72 3.52
CA ASP A 69 2.00 -11.65 4.88
C ASP A 69 1.44 -10.45 5.65
N LEU A 70 1.20 -9.34 4.93
CA LEU A 70 0.63 -8.12 5.50
C LEU A 70 -0.91 -8.16 5.54
N PHE A 71 -1.51 -8.90 4.60
CA PHE A 71 -2.96 -8.97 4.37
C PHE A 71 -3.40 -10.42 4.12
N PRO A 72 -3.41 -11.28 5.16
CA PRO A 72 -3.77 -12.68 5.01
C PRO A 72 -5.25 -12.86 4.66
N GLU A 73 -5.58 -13.89 3.87
CA GLU A 73 -6.97 -14.21 3.59
C GLU A 73 -7.65 -14.82 4.84
N PRO A 74 -8.97 -14.62 5.02
CA PRO A 74 -9.68 -15.20 6.15
C PRO A 74 -9.57 -16.73 6.15
N GLY A 75 -8.89 -17.29 7.16
CA GLY A 75 -8.70 -18.74 7.30
C GLY A 75 -7.34 -19.28 6.81
N SER A 76 -6.47 -18.43 6.27
CA SER A 76 -5.07 -18.77 6.04
C SER A 76 -4.37 -18.93 7.40
N LYS A 77 -3.90 -20.13 7.73
CA LYS A 77 -3.00 -20.32 8.88
C LYS A 77 -1.59 -19.83 8.52
N PRO A 78 -0.84 -19.24 9.45
CA PRO A 78 0.57 -18.95 9.24
C PRO A 78 1.32 -20.24 8.87
N GLU A 79 2.25 -20.17 7.92
CA GLU A 79 3.02 -21.32 7.45
C GLU A 79 3.91 -21.95 8.56
N ASP A 80 4.09 -21.26 9.68
CA ASP A 80 4.90 -21.71 10.84
C ASP A 80 4.18 -22.73 11.76
N GLU A 81 2.93 -23.11 11.48
CA GLU A 81 2.16 -24.11 12.26
C GLU A 81 1.93 -25.47 11.53
N GLN A 82 2.74 -25.81 10.52
CA GLN A 82 2.67 -27.10 9.80
C GLN A 82 3.79 -28.08 10.14
#